data_AF-D7FH27-F1
#
_entry.id   AF-D7FH27-F1
#
_cell.length_a   1.000
_cell.length_b   1.000
_cell.length_c   1.000
_cell.angle_alpha   90.00
_cell.angle_beta   90.00
_cell.angle_gamma   90.00
#
_symmetry.space_group_name_H-M   'P 1'
#
loop_
_entity.id
_entity.type
_entity.pdbx_description
1 polymer ?
#
loop_
_entity_poly.entity_id
_entity_poly.type
_entity_poly.pdbx_seq_one_letter_code
_entity_poly.pdbx_strand_id
1 'polypeptide(L)'
;MTLVRQNRVVATIFAFLCLAVPSCDGFLLSPSLALARLRSAPNDGDCAIARQPGGAASQQVLEKPDEMPRTLAEEPRLNRRAYFEQLMYKSVATVAISGASSLVLAPTGRSYAFEEQASRWQPEGNPKEAASWFPLLAKCYQSLEDVLENWEKYTARQDGDAIRRLIGTIGVSSPLSSIRKAFTSIRDAEEASQGDIDVIEYVEAYMEVLTALGDAENDLYSANFADYSGGGGTKGSQFIAKANKSLKIAKDEFKEVNKILGI
;
A
#
# COMPACT_ATOMS: atom_id res chain seq x y z
N MET A 1 -29.07 -22.71 -31.92
CA MET A 1 -29.90 -22.65 -30.71
C MET A 1 -29.16 -21.80 -29.70
N THR A 2 -29.52 -20.54 -29.63
CA THR A 2 -28.74 -19.46 -29.00
C THR A 2 -29.47 -19.06 -27.72
N LEU A 3 -28.87 -19.36 -26.57
CA LEU A 3 -29.39 -18.99 -25.25
C LEU A 3 -28.86 -17.60 -24.88
N VAL A 4 -29.72 -16.60 -25.07
CA VAL A 4 -29.54 -15.23 -24.57
C VAL A 4 -29.94 -15.23 -23.09
N ARG A 5 -28.96 -15.15 -22.19
CA ARG A 5 -29.19 -15.02 -20.74
C ARG A 5 -29.39 -13.56 -20.36
N GLN A 6 -30.51 -13.33 -19.68
CA GLN A 6 -30.92 -12.08 -19.05
C GLN A 6 -29.98 -11.70 -17.90
N ASN A 7 -29.44 -10.47 -17.91
CA ASN A 7 -28.90 -9.79 -16.74
C ASN A 7 -29.32 -8.31 -16.78
N ARG A 8 -30.47 -8.01 -16.19
CA ARG A 8 -30.96 -6.64 -15.93
C ARG A 8 -31.73 -6.61 -14.61
N VAL A 9 -31.05 -6.87 -13.49
CA VAL A 9 -31.63 -6.65 -12.15
C VAL A 9 -30.54 -6.26 -11.13
N VAL A 10 -29.84 -5.13 -11.32
CA VAL A 10 -29.08 -4.51 -10.19
C VAL A 10 -29.12 -2.96 -10.21
N ALA A 11 -29.74 -2.31 -11.18
CA ALA A 11 -29.65 -0.85 -11.34
C ALA A 11 -30.65 0.00 -10.52
N THR A 12 -31.31 -0.54 -9.48
CA THR A 12 -32.42 0.19 -8.82
C THR A 12 -32.41 0.10 -7.29
N ILE A 13 -31.26 0.28 -6.64
CA ILE A 13 -31.19 0.57 -5.19
C ILE A 13 -30.11 1.63 -4.95
N PHE A 14 -30.24 2.81 -5.56
CA PHE A 14 -29.40 3.98 -5.24
C PHE A 14 -30.16 5.28 -5.45
N ALA A 15 -31.39 5.33 -4.93
CA ALA A 15 -32.17 6.56 -4.86
C ALA A 15 -33.24 6.38 -3.78
N PHE A 16 -32.93 6.68 -2.53
CA PHE A 16 -33.87 7.10 -1.47
C PHE A 16 -33.13 7.11 -0.12
N LEU A 17 -32.26 8.11 0.11
CA LEU A 17 -31.91 8.54 1.47
C LEU A 17 -31.38 9.98 1.49
N CYS A 18 -32.08 10.90 0.82
CA CYS A 18 -32.04 12.32 1.13
C CYS A 18 -33.39 12.64 1.76
N LEU A 19 -33.43 12.94 3.05
CA LEU A 19 -34.37 13.89 3.69
C LEU A 19 -34.14 13.92 5.20
N ALA A 20 -34.07 15.16 5.73
CA ALA A 20 -34.24 15.57 7.12
C ALA A 20 -33.07 15.40 8.10
N VAL A 21 -32.22 16.43 8.20
CA VAL A 21 -31.62 16.85 9.48
C VAL A 21 -32.09 18.28 9.76
N PRO A 22 -32.78 18.52 10.90
CA PRO A 22 -33.31 19.83 11.24
C PRO A 22 -32.24 20.77 11.79
N SER A 23 -32.40 22.04 11.42
CA SER A 23 -31.70 23.21 11.91
C SER A 23 -31.87 23.37 13.42
N CYS A 24 -30.77 23.47 14.17
CA CYS A 24 -30.76 23.98 15.53
C CYS A 24 -29.96 25.28 15.54
N ASP A 25 -30.71 26.39 15.51
CA ASP A 25 -30.25 27.72 15.86
C ASP A 25 -30.01 27.82 17.38
N GLY A 26 -28.97 28.56 17.75
CA GLY A 26 -28.94 29.34 18.97
C GLY A 26 -28.25 28.69 20.17
N PHE A 27 -27.00 29.09 20.42
CA PHE A 27 -26.62 29.52 21.76
C PHE A 27 -25.50 30.57 21.70
N LEU A 28 -25.86 31.77 22.16
CA LEU A 28 -24.98 32.89 22.46
C LEU A 28 -24.05 32.52 23.62
N LEU A 29 -22.78 32.94 23.54
CA LEU A 29 -22.04 33.67 24.59
C LEU A 29 -20.57 33.89 24.14
N SER A 30 -20.21 35.15 23.87
CA SER A 30 -18.84 35.66 23.81
C SER A 30 -18.27 35.87 25.23
N PRO A 31 -17.14 36.58 25.41
CA PRO A 31 -15.76 36.26 25.05
C PRO A 31 -14.85 36.24 26.30
N SER A 32 -13.67 35.63 26.26
CA SER A 32 -12.67 35.82 27.32
C SER A 32 -11.26 35.85 26.74
N LEU A 33 -10.79 37.08 26.57
CA LEU A 33 -9.40 37.51 26.61
C LEU A 33 -8.64 36.80 27.75
N ALA A 34 -7.59 36.05 27.40
CA ALA A 34 -6.51 35.72 28.31
C ALA A 34 -5.19 35.99 27.61
N LEU A 35 -4.71 37.21 27.87
CA LEU A 35 -3.48 37.81 27.41
C LEU A 35 -2.41 37.51 28.47
N ALA A 36 -1.45 36.63 28.18
CA ALA A 36 -0.22 36.43 28.95
C ALA A 36 0.84 35.95 27.94
N ARG A 37 1.76 36.77 27.43
CA ARG A 37 2.81 37.59 28.09
C ARG A 37 3.74 36.77 28.99
N LEU A 38 4.54 35.89 28.38
CA LEU A 38 5.83 35.42 28.90
C LEU A 38 6.87 35.68 27.81
N ARG A 39 7.50 36.86 27.85
CA ARG A 39 8.83 37.14 28.43
C ARG A 39 9.96 36.34 27.76
N SER A 40 10.62 37.07 26.88
CA SER A 40 11.99 36.92 26.39
C SER A 40 12.99 36.49 27.45
N ALA A 41 13.84 35.51 27.12
CA ALA A 41 15.17 35.34 27.68
C ALA A 41 16.17 35.28 26.51
N PRO A 42 17.15 36.20 26.42
CA PRO A 42 18.30 36.05 25.55
C PRO A 42 19.29 35.10 26.21
N ASN A 43 19.61 33.98 25.57
CA ASN A 43 20.81 33.21 25.89
C ASN A 43 21.86 33.56 24.85
N ASP A 44 22.63 34.58 25.19
CA ASP A 44 23.96 34.83 24.63
C ASP A 44 24.87 33.69 25.09
N GLY A 45 25.28 32.88 24.15
CA GLY A 45 26.15 31.73 24.35
C GLY A 45 27.10 31.59 23.18
N ASP A 46 28.09 32.48 23.15
CA ASP A 46 29.27 32.42 22.29
C ASP A 46 29.99 31.08 22.48
N CYS A 47 29.68 30.11 21.62
CA CYS A 47 30.55 28.96 21.39
C CYS A 47 31.38 29.21 20.12
N ALA A 48 32.37 30.08 20.26
CA ALA A 48 33.50 30.16 19.36
C ALA A 48 34.37 28.90 19.55
N ILE A 49 34.12 27.86 18.74
CA ILE A 49 35.04 26.73 18.60
C ILE A 49 35.66 26.76 17.20
N ALA A 50 36.89 27.26 17.19
CA ALA A 50 38.03 26.91 16.36
C ALA A 50 37.74 26.35 14.94
N ARG A 51 37.94 27.20 13.93
CA ARG A 51 38.35 26.78 12.59
C ARG A 51 39.70 26.08 12.66
N GLN A 52 39.77 24.79 12.34
CA GLN A 52 41.02 24.16 11.93
C GLN A 52 41.28 24.43 10.45
N PRO A 53 42.49 24.90 10.07
CA PRO A 53 42.89 24.98 8.67
C PRO A 53 43.57 23.68 8.23
N GLY A 54 43.26 23.24 7.01
CA GLY A 54 44.21 22.49 6.18
C GLY A 54 44.27 20.97 6.39
N GLY A 55 43.28 20.25 5.87
CA GLY A 55 43.43 18.85 5.46
C GLY A 55 43.37 18.77 3.94
N ALA A 56 44.50 18.46 3.30
CA ALA A 56 44.63 18.37 1.86
C ALA A 56 43.59 17.43 1.25
N ALA A 57 42.85 17.93 0.25
CA ALA A 57 41.95 17.15 -0.57
C ALA A 57 42.76 16.11 -1.37
N SER A 58 42.82 14.88 -0.88
CA SER A 58 43.10 13.73 -1.73
C SER A 58 41.93 13.60 -2.70
N GLN A 59 42.15 14.03 -3.94
CA GLN A 59 41.30 13.68 -5.09
C GLN A 59 41.33 12.15 -5.23
N GLN A 60 40.41 11.46 -4.56
CA GLN A 60 40.00 10.15 -5.00
C GLN A 60 39.20 10.38 -6.28
N VAL A 61 39.82 10.03 -7.39
CA VAL A 61 39.14 9.80 -8.67
C VAL A 61 38.09 8.75 -8.40
N LEU A 62 36.86 9.21 -8.15
CA LEU A 62 35.68 8.38 -8.12
C LEU A 62 35.51 7.91 -9.57
N GLU A 63 36.08 6.76 -9.89
CA GLU A 63 35.75 6.02 -11.10
C GLU A 63 34.22 5.92 -11.11
N LYS A 64 33.61 6.56 -12.12
CA LYS A 64 32.18 6.42 -12.37
C LYS A 64 31.92 4.92 -12.44
N PRO A 65 31.10 4.33 -11.57
CA PRO A 65 30.66 2.96 -11.81
C PRO A 65 30.01 2.97 -13.17
N ASP A 66 30.52 2.11 -14.07
CA ASP A 66 29.95 1.90 -15.39
C ASP A 66 28.43 1.90 -15.26
N GLU A 67 27.79 2.85 -15.95
CA GLU A 67 26.35 2.87 -16.11
C GLU A 67 25.96 1.51 -16.68
N MET A 68 25.49 0.61 -15.81
CA MET A 68 24.80 -0.57 -16.28
C MET A 68 23.68 -0.06 -17.19
N PRO A 69 23.61 -0.53 -18.44
CA PRO A 69 22.56 -0.10 -19.34
C PRO A 69 21.23 -0.37 -18.64
N ARG A 70 20.50 0.70 -18.33
CA ARG A 70 19.11 0.64 -17.87
C ARG A 70 18.25 0.26 -19.07
N THR A 71 18.42 -0.97 -19.52
CA THR A 71 17.48 -1.69 -20.38
C THR A 71 16.86 -2.80 -19.55
N LEU A 72 16.19 -2.42 -18.46
CA LEU A 72 15.08 -3.17 -17.86
C LEU A 72 13.78 -2.40 -18.11
N ALA A 73 13.68 -1.75 -19.26
CA ALA A 73 12.42 -1.23 -19.76
C ALA A 73 11.68 -2.41 -20.39
N GLU A 74 10.59 -2.80 -19.75
CA GLU A 74 9.55 -3.69 -20.27
C GLU A 74 9.97 -5.14 -20.52
N GLU A 75 10.22 -5.89 -19.45
CA GLU A 75 9.89 -7.32 -19.54
C GLU A 75 8.37 -7.47 -19.68
N PRO A 76 7.86 -8.18 -20.70
CA PRO A 76 6.43 -8.31 -20.91
C PRO A 76 5.82 -9.07 -19.72
N ARG A 77 4.80 -8.45 -19.09
CA ARG A 77 3.99 -9.00 -17.99
C ARG A 77 3.56 -10.47 -18.19
N LEU A 78 3.55 -10.95 -19.45
CA LEU A 78 3.30 -12.34 -19.84
C LEU A 78 4.14 -13.40 -19.10
N ASN A 79 5.37 -13.10 -18.69
CA ASN A 79 6.24 -14.14 -18.09
C ASN A 79 5.99 -14.38 -16.59
N ARG A 80 5.34 -13.45 -15.88
CA ARG A 80 4.99 -13.65 -14.46
C ARG A 80 3.80 -14.58 -14.28
N ARG A 81 2.78 -14.49 -15.13
CA ARG A 81 1.63 -15.42 -15.16
C ARG A 81 2.08 -16.87 -15.35
N ALA A 82 2.97 -17.12 -16.32
CA ALA A 82 3.53 -18.44 -16.56
C ALA A 82 4.32 -18.97 -15.34
N TYR A 83 5.03 -18.09 -14.62
CA TYR A 83 5.76 -18.46 -13.42
C TYR A 83 4.83 -18.78 -12.23
N PHE A 84 3.77 -17.99 -12.04
CA PHE A 84 2.76 -18.21 -11.00
C PHE A 84 1.94 -19.47 -11.26
N GLU A 85 1.49 -19.69 -12.50
CA GLU A 85 0.82 -20.93 -12.90
C GLU A 85 1.74 -22.14 -12.67
N GLN A 86 3.04 -22.02 -12.96
CA GLN A 86 4.01 -23.09 -12.72
C GLN A 86 4.25 -23.35 -11.23
N LEU A 87 4.23 -22.32 -10.38
CA LEU A 87 4.32 -22.47 -8.92
C LEU A 87 3.06 -23.16 -8.36
N MET A 88 1.88 -22.72 -8.78
CA MET A 88 0.61 -23.32 -8.36
C MET A 88 0.46 -24.77 -8.84
N TYR A 89 0.86 -25.08 -10.09
CA TYR A 89 0.83 -26.44 -10.62
C TYR A 89 1.88 -27.37 -9.98
N LYS A 90 3.07 -26.87 -9.59
CA LYS A 90 4.09 -27.70 -8.93
C LYS A 90 3.68 -28.14 -7.52
N SER A 91 2.89 -27.33 -6.81
CA SER A 91 2.28 -27.74 -5.53
C SER A 91 1.26 -28.88 -5.68
N VAL A 92 0.56 -28.98 -6.82
CA VAL A 92 -0.46 -30.02 -7.06
C VAL A 92 0.13 -31.26 -7.75
N ALA A 93 1.18 -31.10 -8.56
CA ALA A 93 1.76 -32.20 -9.34
C ALA A 93 2.75 -33.11 -8.56
N THR A 94 3.09 -32.80 -7.30
CA THR A 94 4.03 -33.61 -6.49
C THR A 94 3.34 -34.79 -5.78
N VAL A 95 2.17 -35.24 -6.24
CA VAL A 95 1.44 -36.40 -5.69
C VAL A 95 1.36 -37.59 -6.66
N ALA A 96 1.75 -37.43 -7.93
CA ALA A 96 1.61 -38.50 -8.91
C ALA A 96 2.83 -38.63 -9.81
N ILE A 97 3.89 -39.30 -9.34
CA ILE A 97 4.78 -40.21 -10.11
C ILE A 97 5.68 -40.92 -9.08
N SER A 98 5.31 -42.15 -8.73
CA SER A 98 6.27 -43.22 -8.38
C SER A 98 5.56 -44.57 -8.43
N GLY A 99 5.06 -44.91 -9.63
CA GLY A 99 4.51 -46.22 -9.92
C GLY A 99 5.30 -46.87 -11.05
N ALA A 100 6.32 -47.65 -10.69
CA ALA A 100 6.79 -48.89 -11.34
C ALA A 100 8.31 -49.09 -11.19
N SER A 101 8.74 -49.61 -10.03
CA SER A 101 9.75 -50.68 -9.98
C SER A 101 9.77 -51.29 -8.59
N SER A 102 9.48 -52.59 -8.57
CA SER A 102 9.41 -53.44 -7.40
C SER A 102 10.77 -53.54 -6.70
N LEU A 103 10.88 -52.96 -5.51
CA LEU A 103 11.72 -53.50 -4.45
C LEU A 103 10.99 -53.30 -3.12
N VAL A 104 10.62 -54.42 -2.52
CA VAL A 104 9.91 -54.50 -1.24
C VAL A 104 10.86 -54.04 -0.13
N LEU A 105 10.79 -52.75 0.21
CA LEU A 105 11.17 -52.25 1.53
C LEU A 105 9.91 -51.66 2.15
N ALA A 106 9.38 -52.30 3.19
CA ALA A 106 8.21 -51.82 3.90
C ALA A 106 8.51 -50.45 4.53
N PRO A 107 7.83 -49.35 4.12
CA PRO A 107 7.91 -48.10 4.85
C PRO A 107 6.95 -48.21 6.03
N THR A 108 7.45 -48.71 7.17
CA THR A 108 6.72 -48.56 8.43
C THR A 108 6.93 -47.14 8.93
N GLY A 109 5.94 -46.29 8.67
CA GLY A 109 5.59 -45.15 9.52
C GLY A 109 6.25 -43.81 9.19
N ARG A 110 5.61 -43.03 8.32
CA ARG A 110 5.37 -41.56 8.44
C ARG A 110 4.94 -40.99 7.09
N SER A 111 3.69 -41.19 6.71
CA SER A 111 3.13 -40.50 5.53
C SER A 111 1.74 -39.90 5.76
N TYR A 112 1.16 -40.04 6.96
CA TYR A 112 -0.26 -39.72 7.18
C TYR A 112 -0.52 -38.39 7.91
N ALA A 113 0.50 -37.55 8.15
CA ALA A 113 0.33 -36.31 8.92
C ALA A 113 0.38 -35.01 8.09
N PHE A 114 0.68 -35.08 6.79
CA PHE A 114 0.77 -33.89 5.94
C PHE A 114 -0.57 -33.56 5.25
N GLU A 115 -1.35 -34.58 4.89
CA GLU A 115 -2.63 -34.41 4.20
C GLU A 115 -3.72 -33.78 5.08
N GLU A 116 -3.68 -34.04 6.40
CA GLU A 116 -4.64 -33.48 7.36
C GLU A 116 -4.36 -32.00 7.71
N GLN A 117 -3.14 -31.49 7.47
CA GLN A 117 -2.83 -30.06 7.62
C GLN A 117 -3.23 -29.24 6.39
N ALA A 118 -3.20 -29.84 5.20
CA ALA A 118 -3.61 -29.17 3.96
C ALA A 118 -5.12 -28.90 3.91
N SER A 119 -5.95 -29.77 4.50
CA SER A 119 -7.41 -29.53 4.59
C SER A 119 -7.79 -28.47 5.62
N ARG A 120 -6.89 -28.13 6.55
CA ARG A 120 -7.15 -27.17 7.64
C ARG A 120 -6.99 -25.71 7.22
N TRP A 121 -6.32 -25.45 6.09
CA TRP A 121 -6.15 -24.12 5.51
C TRP A 121 -6.93 -24.00 4.20
N GLN A 122 -8.24 -24.18 4.27
CA GLN A 122 -9.11 -23.63 3.24
C GLN A 122 -9.43 -22.19 3.64
N PRO A 123 -9.18 -21.19 2.77
CA PRO A 123 -9.60 -19.83 3.06
C PRO A 123 -11.13 -19.83 3.20
N GLU A 124 -11.63 -19.67 4.44
CA GLU A 124 -13.05 -19.43 4.70
C GLU A 124 -13.38 -17.98 4.33
N GLY A 125 -13.34 -17.69 3.03
CA GLY A 125 -13.70 -16.39 2.50
C GLY A 125 -15.19 -16.12 2.72
N ASN A 126 -15.53 -15.11 3.54
CA ASN A 126 -16.92 -14.72 3.75
C ASN A 126 -17.33 -13.64 2.72
N PRO A 127 -18.19 -13.96 1.74
CA PRO A 127 -18.57 -13.00 0.70
C PRO A 127 -19.31 -11.77 1.25
N LYS A 128 -20.00 -11.90 2.40
CA LYS A 128 -20.65 -10.76 3.05
C LYS A 128 -19.63 -9.81 3.67
N GLU A 129 -18.53 -10.35 4.20
CA GLU A 129 -17.43 -9.53 4.72
C GLU A 129 -16.71 -8.83 3.55
N ALA A 130 -16.41 -9.55 2.47
CA ALA A 130 -15.83 -8.97 1.24
C ALA A 130 -16.66 -7.78 0.72
N ALA A 131 -17.98 -7.95 0.58
CA ALA A 131 -18.87 -6.91 0.10
C ALA A 131 -18.88 -5.66 1.01
N SER A 132 -18.64 -5.82 2.32
CA SER A 132 -18.58 -4.70 3.27
C SER A 132 -17.36 -3.80 3.07
N TRP A 133 -16.32 -4.28 2.38
CA TRP A 133 -15.09 -3.53 2.14
C TRP A 133 -15.15 -2.59 0.92
N PHE A 134 -16.04 -2.80 -0.05
CA PHE A 134 -16.11 -1.94 -1.25
C PHE A 134 -16.33 -0.45 -0.93
N PRO A 135 -17.24 -0.05 -0.02
CA PRO A 135 -17.38 1.35 0.36
C PRO A 135 -16.12 1.92 1.02
N LEU A 136 -15.32 1.09 1.71
CA LEU A 136 -14.04 1.52 2.27
C LEU A 136 -13.01 1.73 1.16
N LEU A 137 -12.91 0.83 0.17
CA LEU A 137 -11.97 0.98 -0.95
C LEU A 137 -12.22 2.26 -1.73
N ALA A 138 -13.49 2.62 -1.97
CA ALA A 138 -13.84 3.91 -2.58
C ALA A 138 -13.33 5.11 -1.75
N LYS A 139 -13.48 5.06 -0.42
CA LYS A 139 -12.94 6.10 0.48
C LYS A 139 -11.42 6.13 0.52
N CYS A 140 -10.75 4.97 0.46
CA CYS A 140 -9.29 4.88 0.36
C CYS A 140 -8.79 5.56 -0.90
N TYR A 141 -9.43 5.28 -2.03
CA TYR A 141 -9.11 5.89 -3.33
C TYR A 141 -9.30 7.41 -3.30
N GLN A 142 -10.45 7.88 -2.81
CA GLN A 142 -10.72 9.32 -2.63
C GLN A 142 -9.72 9.99 -1.68
N SER A 143 -9.30 9.30 -0.62
CA SER A 143 -8.29 9.82 0.30
C SER A 143 -6.92 9.96 -0.36
N LEU A 144 -6.55 9.04 -1.27
CA LEU A 144 -5.32 9.18 -2.06
C LEU A 144 -5.41 10.34 -3.05
N GLU A 145 -6.57 10.53 -3.68
CA GLU A 145 -6.83 11.67 -4.55
C GLU A 145 -6.71 13.00 -3.79
N ASP A 146 -7.35 13.13 -2.62
CA ASP A 146 -7.26 14.34 -1.80
C ASP A 146 -5.81 14.67 -1.41
N VAL A 147 -5.03 13.66 -1.00
CA VAL A 147 -3.61 13.83 -0.64
C VAL A 147 -2.79 14.32 -1.84
N LEU A 148 -3.05 13.78 -3.03
CA LEU A 148 -2.32 14.15 -4.25
C LEU A 148 -2.74 15.53 -4.78
N GLU A 149 -4.02 15.87 -4.74
CA GLU A 149 -4.55 17.18 -5.15
C GLU A 149 -4.08 18.28 -4.23
N ASN A 150 -4.02 18.01 -2.93
CA ASN A 150 -3.59 18.97 -1.91
C ASN A 150 -2.12 18.75 -1.48
N TRP A 151 -1.30 18.14 -2.33
CA TRP A 151 0.07 17.76 -1.98
C TRP A 151 0.91 18.93 -1.48
N GLU A 152 0.86 20.06 -2.17
CA GLU A 152 1.62 21.28 -1.80
C GLU A 152 1.17 21.83 -0.44
N LYS A 153 -0.13 21.78 -0.15
CA LYS A 153 -0.69 22.20 1.14
C LYS A 153 -0.18 21.32 2.28
N TYR A 154 -0.16 20.00 2.09
CA TYR A 154 0.29 19.07 3.12
C TYR A 154 1.82 19.06 3.30
N THR A 155 2.58 19.40 2.24
CA THR A 155 4.04 19.46 2.27
C THR A 155 4.62 20.83 2.62
N ALA A 156 3.80 21.87 2.80
CA ALA A 156 4.25 23.24 3.04
C ALA A 156 5.25 23.39 4.21
N ARG A 157 5.17 22.51 5.21
CA ARG A 157 6.07 22.48 6.38
C ARG A 157 7.23 21.48 6.27
N GLN A 158 7.33 20.78 5.14
CA GLN A 158 8.23 19.64 4.94
C GLN A 158 8.10 18.56 6.03
N ASP A 159 6.90 18.47 6.64
CA ASP A 159 6.57 17.52 7.68
C ASP A 159 6.07 16.23 7.03
N GLY A 160 6.95 15.25 6.87
CA GLY A 160 6.59 13.94 6.33
C GLY A 160 5.61 13.20 7.23
N ASP A 161 5.62 13.48 8.53
CA ASP A 161 4.73 12.82 9.50
C ASP A 161 3.26 13.24 9.32
N ALA A 162 3.02 14.50 8.94
CA ALA A 162 1.69 14.98 8.60
C ALA A 162 1.05 14.15 7.48
N ILE A 163 1.83 13.80 6.45
CA ILE A 163 1.35 13.00 5.31
C ILE A 163 1.20 11.53 5.72
N ARG A 164 2.12 10.99 6.52
CA ARG A 164 2.04 9.60 7.04
C ARG A 164 0.76 9.34 7.84
N ARG A 165 0.23 10.34 8.55
CA ARG A 165 -1.07 10.25 9.23
C ARG A 165 -2.24 10.21 8.25
N LEU A 166 -2.15 10.94 7.13
CA LEU A 166 -3.19 10.94 6.09
C LEU A 166 -3.23 9.62 5.33
N ILE A 167 -2.07 9.06 4.97
CA ILE A 167 -1.99 7.77 4.26
C ILE A 167 -2.22 6.54 5.16
N GLY A 168 -2.41 6.74 6.47
CA GLY A 168 -2.83 5.68 7.39
C GLY A 168 -1.73 4.78 7.93
N THR A 169 -0.47 5.14 7.73
CA THR A 169 0.66 4.50 8.41
C THR A 169 0.63 4.79 9.91
N ILE A 170 0.35 6.06 10.26
CA ILE A 170 0.40 6.52 11.66
C ILE A 170 -1.02 6.82 12.12
N GLY A 171 -1.57 5.90 12.90
CA GLY A 171 -2.89 5.99 13.48
C GLY A 171 -3.93 5.11 12.77
N VAL A 172 -5.14 5.11 13.32
CA VAL A 172 -6.27 4.28 12.89
C VAL A 172 -7.39 5.08 12.23
N SER A 173 -7.16 6.39 12.02
CA SER A 173 -8.19 7.31 11.54
C SER A 173 -8.28 7.39 10.02
N SER A 174 -7.21 7.02 9.30
CA SER A 174 -7.22 7.03 7.85
C SER A 174 -7.92 5.79 7.30
N PRO A 175 -8.77 5.92 6.27
CA PRO A 175 -9.35 4.76 5.57
C PRO A 175 -8.29 3.75 5.10
N LEU A 176 -7.10 4.24 4.75
CA LEU A 176 -6.00 3.44 4.21
C LEU A 176 -5.38 2.49 5.23
N SER A 177 -5.57 2.69 6.55
CA SER A 177 -4.99 1.80 7.57
C SER A 177 -5.52 0.36 7.48
N SER A 178 -6.70 0.17 6.88
CA SER A 178 -7.34 -1.15 6.74
C SER A 178 -7.30 -1.68 5.30
N ILE A 179 -6.59 -1.03 4.38
CA ILE A 179 -6.57 -1.39 2.95
C ILE A 179 -6.04 -2.81 2.72
N ARG A 180 -4.98 -3.22 3.42
CA ARG A 180 -4.40 -4.56 3.30
C ARG A 180 -5.43 -5.63 3.67
N LYS A 181 -6.17 -5.41 4.77
CA LYS A 181 -7.20 -6.33 5.24
C LYS A 181 -8.34 -6.42 4.22
N ALA A 182 -8.79 -5.29 3.70
CA ALA A 182 -9.80 -5.25 2.65
C ALA A 182 -9.39 -6.07 1.42
N PHE A 183 -8.16 -5.87 0.92
CA PHE A 183 -7.67 -6.59 -0.24
C PHE A 183 -7.60 -8.10 -0.03
N THR A 184 -7.06 -8.54 1.12
CA THR A 184 -6.98 -9.96 1.45
C THR A 184 -8.37 -10.59 1.64
N SER A 185 -9.30 -9.90 2.30
CA SER A 185 -10.66 -10.41 2.51
C SER A 185 -11.42 -10.60 1.20
N ILE A 186 -11.23 -9.71 0.23
CA ILE A 186 -11.83 -9.86 -1.10
C ILE A 186 -11.18 -11.02 -1.86
N ARG A 187 -9.85 -11.13 -1.87
CA ARG A 187 -9.13 -12.27 -2.48
C ARG A 187 -9.66 -13.59 -1.94
N ASP A 188 -9.72 -13.72 -0.61
CA ASP A 188 -10.10 -14.97 0.06
C ASP A 188 -11.55 -15.35 -0.26
N ALA A 189 -12.45 -14.35 -0.38
CA ALA A 189 -13.83 -14.57 -0.79
C ALA A 189 -13.95 -15.03 -2.24
N GLU A 190 -13.25 -14.38 -3.18
CA GLU A 190 -13.28 -14.74 -4.60
C GLU A 190 -12.69 -16.13 -4.86
N GLU A 191 -11.59 -16.47 -4.17
CA GLU A 191 -10.97 -17.80 -4.24
C GLU A 191 -11.90 -18.89 -3.69
N ALA A 192 -12.61 -18.61 -2.59
CA ALA A 192 -13.57 -19.54 -1.99
C ALA A 192 -14.84 -19.71 -2.83
N SER A 193 -15.35 -18.64 -3.46
CA SER A 193 -16.59 -18.68 -4.24
C SER A 193 -16.40 -19.12 -5.69
N GLN A 194 -15.15 -19.26 -6.16
CA GLN A 194 -14.85 -19.39 -7.61
C GLN A 194 -15.53 -18.27 -8.40
N GLY A 195 -15.34 -17.03 -7.94
CA GLY A 195 -16.01 -15.88 -8.52
C GLY A 195 -15.53 -15.53 -9.93
N ASP A 196 -16.13 -14.48 -10.50
CA ASP A 196 -15.86 -14.04 -11.87
C ASP A 196 -14.56 -13.23 -12.01
N ILE A 197 -13.90 -12.87 -10.89
CA ILE A 197 -12.68 -12.07 -10.88
C ILE A 197 -11.46 -12.97 -11.12
N ASP A 198 -10.55 -12.53 -12.01
CA ASP A 198 -9.22 -13.14 -12.11
C ASP A 198 -8.42 -12.81 -10.85
N VAL A 199 -8.38 -13.76 -9.91
CA VAL A 199 -7.71 -13.62 -8.61
C VAL A 199 -6.22 -13.31 -8.77
N ILE A 200 -5.56 -13.83 -9.80
CA ILE A 200 -4.13 -13.59 -10.03
C ILE A 200 -3.93 -12.13 -10.45
N GLU A 201 -4.69 -11.66 -11.43
CA GLU A 201 -4.63 -10.26 -11.88
C GLU A 201 -4.95 -9.29 -10.74
N TYR A 202 -5.97 -9.61 -9.93
CA TYR A 202 -6.32 -8.85 -8.73
C TYR A 202 -5.18 -8.79 -7.71
N VAL A 203 -4.54 -9.93 -7.42
CA VAL A 203 -3.43 -10.01 -6.47
C VAL A 203 -2.22 -9.21 -6.95
N GLU A 204 -1.88 -9.32 -8.23
CA GLU A 204 -0.79 -8.53 -8.81
C GLU A 204 -1.08 -7.02 -8.67
N ALA A 205 -2.27 -6.57 -9.06
CA ALA A 205 -2.65 -5.16 -9.00
C ALA A 205 -2.64 -4.61 -7.56
N TYR A 206 -3.26 -5.29 -6.59
CA TYR A 206 -3.30 -4.76 -5.22
C TYR A 206 -1.93 -4.81 -4.53
N MET A 207 -1.06 -5.77 -4.89
CA MET A 207 0.29 -5.86 -4.33
C MET A 207 1.16 -4.68 -4.79
N GLU A 208 1.00 -4.22 -6.02
CA GLU A 208 1.67 -3.00 -6.52
C GLU A 208 1.17 -1.75 -5.76
N VAL A 209 -0.13 -1.66 -5.46
CA VAL A 209 -0.68 -0.59 -4.58
C VAL A 209 0.00 -0.61 -3.20
N LEU A 210 0.05 -1.78 -2.55
CA LEU A 210 0.65 -1.90 -1.21
C LEU A 210 2.15 -1.60 -1.21
N THR A 211 2.86 -2.00 -2.27
CA THR A 211 4.30 -1.74 -2.43
C THR A 211 4.56 -0.25 -2.59
N ALA A 212 3.84 0.41 -3.50
CA ALA A 212 3.98 1.84 -3.73
C ALA A 212 3.60 2.69 -2.51
N LEU A 213 2.61 2.27 -1.72
CA LEU A 213 2.30 2.89 -0.42
C LEU A 213 3.43 2.72 0.60
N GLY A 214 4.02 1.52 0.68
CA GLY A 214 5.18 1.26 1.55
C GLY A 214 6.41 2.09 1.18
N ASP A 215 6.69 2.23 -0.11
CA ASP A 215 7.77 3.08 -0.61
C ASP A 215 7.53 4.55 -0.26
N ALA A 216 6.30 5.04 -0.47
CA ALA A 216 5.92 6.40 -0.10
C ALA A 216 6.10 6.66 1.39
N GLU A 217 5.66 5.71 2.23
CA GLU A 217 5.82 5.78 3.68
C GLU A 217 7.29 5.86 4.09
N ASN A 218 8.13 4.99 3.53
CA ASN A 218 9.54 4.93 3.86
C ASN A 218 10.27 6.23 3.47
N ASP A 219 9.94 6.79 2.31
CA ASP A 219 10.46 8.08 1.89
C ASP A 219 9.98 9.21 2.81
N LEU A 220 8.69 9.26 3.18
CA LEU A 220 8.17 10.27 4.11
C LEU A 220 8.80 10.16 5.50
N TYR A 221 9.04 8.93 5.98
CA TYR A 221 9.77 8.70 7.22
C TYR A 221 11.20 9.25 7.13
N SER A 222 11.90 8.94 6.04
CA SER A 222 13.27 9.38 5.79
C SER A 222 13.38 10.90 5.69
N ALA A 223 12.36 11.57 5.11
CA ALA A 223 12.29 13.01 4.98
C ALA A 223 12.40 13.72 6.34
N ASN A 224 11.82 13.15 7.40
CA ASN A 224 11.84 13.74 8.75
C ASN A 224 13.25 13.80 9.36
N PHE A 225 14.19 12.97 8.91
CA PHE A 225 15.55 12.87 9.48
C PHE A 225 16.64 13.40 8.55
N ALA A 226 16.35 13.51 7.27
CA ALA A 226 17.28 13.90 6.22
C ALA A 226 18.05 15.19 6.56
N ASP A 227 17.33 16.22 7.02
CA ASP A 227 17.92 17.55 7.24
C ASP A 227 18.69 17.66 8.57
N TYR A 228 18.58 16.67 9.46
CA TYR A 228 19.38 16.58 10.70
C TYR A 228 20.76 15.96 10.47
N SER A 229 20.96 15.28 9.34
CA SER A 229 22.24 14.70 8.98
C SER A 229 23.18 15.79 8.43
N GLY A 230 24.03 16.36 9.28
CA GLY A 230 24.96 17.45 8.92
C GLY A 230 26.02 17.15 7.85
N GLY A 231 25.93 15.99 7.16
CA GLY A 231 26.91 15.48 6.20
C GLY A 231 26.63 15.81 4.73
N GLY A 232 25.68 16.68 4.40
CA GLY A 232 25.38 17.02 3.00
C GLY A 232 24.70 15.90 2.20
N GLY A 233 23.98 15.01 2.88
CA GLY A 233 23.21 13.93 2.25
C GLY A 233 21.97 14.39 1.48
N THR A 234 21.17 13.42 1.04
CA THR A 234 19.86 13.63 0.39
C THR A 234 18.98 14.54 1.24
N LYS A 235 18.50 15.66 0.68
CA LYS A 235 17.63 16.62 1.39
C LYS A 235 16.24 16.02 1.66
N GLY A 236 15.58 16.44 2.74
CA GLY A 236 14.21 16.00 3.08
C GLY A 236 13.22 16.23 1.93
N SER A 237 13.32 17.39 1.27
CA SER A 237 12.56 17.72 0.06
C SER A 237 12.68 16.70 -1.09
N GLN A 238 13.83 16.01 -1.23
CA GLN A 238 14.00 14.99 -2.28
C GLN A 238 13.24 13.71 -1.93
N PHE A 239 13.22 13.31 -0.66
CA PHE A 239 12.40 12.20 -0.20
C PHE A 239 10.91 12.49 -0.34
N ILE A 240 10.46 13.71 0.03
CA ILE A 240 9.09 14.15 -0.20
C ILE A 240 8.73 14.05 -1.70
N ALA A 241 9.61 14.51 -2.59
CA ALA A 241 9.37 14.41 -4.03
C ALA A 241 9.28 12.95 -4.54
N LYS A 242 10.05 12.02 -3.96
CA LYS A 242 9.95 10.59 -4.28
C LYS A 242 8.64 10.00 -3.75
N ALA A 243 8.26 10.31 -2.52
CA ALA A 243 6.98 9.87 -1.94
C ALA A 243 5.77 10.28 -2.82
N ASN A 244 5.77 11.49 -3.37
CA ASN A 244 4.73 11.93 -4.31
C ASN A 244 4.64 11.00 -5.53
N LYS A 245 5.79 10.61 -6.11
CA LYS A 245 5.83 9.71 -7.25
C LYS A 245 5.27 8.33 -6.88
N SER A 246 5.66 7.78 -5.73
CA SER A 246 5.16 6.50 -5.24
C SER A 246 3.64 6.55 -4.98
N LEU A 247 3.12 7.66 -4.43
CA LEU A 247 1.66 7.82 -4.26
C LEU A 247 0.90 7.94 -5.58
N LYS A 248 1.49 8.54 -6.62
CA LYS A 248 0.89 8.56 -7.97
C LYS A 248 0.81 7.15 -8.55
N ILE A 249 1.88 6.36 -8.42
CA ILE A 249 1.89 4.95 -8.82
C ILE A 249 0.80 4.19 -8.05
N ALA A 250 0.76 4.35 -6.72
CA ALA A 250 -0.25 3.71 -5.89
C ALA A 250 -1.67 4.05 -6.35
N LYS A 251 -1.96 5.32 -6.68
CA LYS A 251 -3.26 5.72 -7.22
C LYS A 251 -3.58 5.05 -8.55
N ASP A 252 -2.65 5.05 -9.49
CA ASP A 252 -2.89 4.50 -10.82
C ASP A 252 -3.08 2.97 -10.77
N GLU A 253 -2.32 2.26 -9.94
CA GLU A 253 -2.55 0.83 -9.69
C GLU A 253 -3.87 0.57 -8.96
N PHE A 254 -4.29 1.46 -8.06
CA PHE A 254 -5.60 1.36 -7.41
C PHE A 254 -6.73 1.49 -8.43
N LYS A 255 -6.58 2.31 -9.48
CA LYS A 255 -7.59 2.36 -10.56
C LYS A 255 -7.72 1.01 -11.28
N GLU A 256 -6.61 0.31 -11.52
CA GLU A 256 -6.66 -1.03 -12.11
C GLU A 256 -7.36 -2.02 -11.15
N VAL A 257 -7.09 -1.94 -9.86
CA VAL A 257 -7.85 -2.72 -8.85
C VAL A 257 -9.35 -2.43 -8.93
N ASN A 258 -9.75 -1.16 -8.96
CA ASN A 258 -11.17 -0.78 -9.04
C ASN A 258 -11.82 -1.31 -10.33
N LYS A 259 -11.10 -1.24 -11.45
CA LYS A 259 -11.55 -1.78 -12.73
C LYS A 259 -11.74 -3.30 -12.70
N ILE A 260 -10.82 -4.04 -12.07
CA ILE A 260 -10.94 -5.51 -11.88
C ILE A 260 -12.17 -5.83 -11.03
N LEU A 261 -12.40 -5.05 -9.96
CA LEU A 261 -13.53 -5.21 -9.05
C LEU A 261 -14.86 -4.69 -9.62
N GLY A 262 -14.84 -3.94 -10.74
CA GLY A 262 -16.04 -3.35 -11.36
C GLY A 262 -16.66 -2.21 -10.54
N ILE A 263 -15.86 -1.48 -9.77
CA ILE A 263 -16.27 -0.32 -8.94
C ILE A 263 -15.80 1.02 -9.49
#